data_AF-A0A6I1ZGG9-F1
#
_entry.id   AF-A0A6I1ZGG9-F1
#
_cell.length_a   1.000
_cell.length_b   1.000
_cell.length_c   1.000
_cell.angle_alpha   90.00
_cell.angle_beta   90.00
_cell.angle_gamma   90.00
#
_symmetry.space_group_name_H-M   'P 1'
#
loop_
_entity.id
_entity.type
_entity.pdbx_description
1 polymer ?
#
loop_
_entity_poly.entity_id
_entity_poly.type
_entity_poly.pdbx_seq_one_letter_code
_entity_poly.pdbx_strand_id
1 'polypeptide(L)'
;MPLVIASSPEIFSTAHIGLTAAITGILALAIAIWRLPRSAWPDIAAVAVLSAASVYLWRTSANMTPLNEDGLPGFSANDWAAPVLTYVFLSLYADVRIPADPRRYAQTRALATLASLAVNVITI
;
A
#
# COMPACT_ATOMS: atom_id res chain seq x y z
N MET A 1 13.17 -12.82 -40.21
CA MET A 1 13.09 -11.83 -39.13
C MET A 1 11.94 -12.24 -38.22
N PRO A 2 12.14 -12.44 -36.92
CA PRO A 2 11.03 -12.71 -36.02
C PRO A 2 10.13 -11.48 -35.97
N LEU A 3 8.82 -11.72 -36.05
CA LEU A 3 7.79 -10.70 -35.87
C LEU A 3 7.84 -10.27 -34.39
N VAL A 4 8.42 -9.11 -34.09
CA VAL A 4 8.29 -8.49 -32.77
C VAL A 4 6.89 -7.90 -32.71
N ILE A 5 5.95 -8.62 -32.09
CA ILE A 5 4.68 -8.03 -31.70
C ILE A 5 5.01 -7.06 -30.57
N ALA A 6 4.85 -5.76 -30.80
CA ALA A 6 4.95 -4.77 -29.75
C ALA A 6 3.87 -5.10 -28.70
N SER A 7 4.26 -5.55 -27.51
CA SER A 7 3.35 -5.59 -26.37
C SER A 7 2.98 -4.15 -26.03
N SER A 8 1.68 -3.90 -25.84
CA SER A 8 1.25 -2.63 -25.26
C SER A 8 1.93 -2.48 -23.90
N PRO A 9 2.48 -1.32 -23.56
CA PRO A 9 3.08 -1.13 -22.25
C PRO A 9 2.03 -1.37 -21.16
N GLU A 10 2.22 -2.40 -20.35
CA GLU A 10 1.38 -2.67 -19.17
C GLU A 10 1.71 -1.67 -18.05
N ILE A 11 1.20 -0.45 -18.24
CA ILE A 11 1.36 0.67 -17.31
C ILE A 11 -0.03 1.06 -16.82
N PHE A 12 -0.17 1.22 -15.50
CA PHE A 12 -1.45 1.59 -14.90
C PHE A 12 -1.69 3.08 -15.04
N SER A 13 -2.94 3.49 -15.32
CA SER A 13 -3.26 4.91 -15.31
C SER A 13 -3.11 5.50 -13.90
N THR A 14 -2.77 6.79 -13.81
CA THR A 14 -2.73 7.50 -12.51
C THR A 14 -4.07 7.45 -11.79
N ALA A 15 -5.19 7.43 -12.52
CA ALA A 15 -6.52 7.28 -11.94
C ALA A 15 -6.71 5.91 -11.29
N HIS A 16 -6.26 4.83 -11.95
CA HIS A 16 -6.29 3.47 -11.40
C HIS A 16 -5.42 3.35 -10.14
N ILE A 17 -4.20 3.90 -10.18
CA ILE A 17 -3.30 3.95 -9.02
C ILE A 17 -3.92 4.78 -7.88
N GLY A 18 -4.55 5.91 -8.20
CA GLY A 18 -5.25 6.75 -7.22
C GLY A 18 -6.40 6.01 -6.54
N LEU A 19 -7.18 5.25 -7.31
CA LEU A 19 -8.30 4.46 -6.79
C LEU A 19 -7.82 3.35 -5.84
N THR A 20 -6.78 2.60 -6.22
CA THR A 20 -6.24 1.51 -5.39
C THR A 20 -5.59 2.03 -4.11
N ALA A 21 -4.89 3.17 -4.19
CA ALA A 21 -4.40 3.87 -3.01
C ALA A 21 -5.53 4.33 -2.09
N ALA A 22 -6.62 4.87 -2.65
CA ALA A 22 -7.79 5.29 -1.87
C ALA A 22 -8.47 4.10 -1.17
N ILE A 23 -8.67 2.98 -1.87
CA ILE A 23 -9.21 1.74 -1.29
C ILE A 23 -8.32 1.26 -0.14
N THR A 24 -7.00 1.25 -0.35
CA THR A 24 -6.04 0.88 0.71
C THR A 24 -6.17 1.77 1.93
N GLY A 25 -6.25 3.09 1.74
CA GLY A 25 -6.46 4.07 2.82
C GLY A 25 -7.76 3.85 3.57
N ILE A 26 -8.87 3.58 2.87
CA ILE A 26 -10.18 3.31 3.47
C ILE A 26 -10.16 2.03 4.31
N LEU A 27 -9.56 0.95 3.80
CA LEU A 27 -9.42 -0.30 4.55
C LEU A 27 -8.54 -0.11 5.79
N ALA A 28 -7.40 0.57 5.64
CA ALA A 28 -6.51 0.90 6.75
C ALA A 28 -7.21 1.77 7.81
N LEU A 29 -8.02 2.74 7.38
CA LEU A 29 -8.86 3.57 8.26
C LEU A 29 -9.87 2.72 9.02
N ALA A 30 -10.59 1.82 8.34
CA ALA A 30 -11.57 0.95 8.97
C ALA A 30 -10.92 0.04 10.03
N ILE A 31 -9.76 -0.54 9.72
CA ILE A 31 -8.95 -1.34 10.64
C ILE A 31 -8.52 -0.50 11.86
N ALA A 32 -8.04 0.72 11.64
CA ALA A 32 -7.58 1.61 12.70
C ALA A 32 -8.72 2.06 13.62
N ILE A 33 -9.88 2.45 13.06
CA ILE A 33 -11.08 2.81 13.83
C ILE A 33 -11.57 1.63 14.66
N TRP A 34 -11.50 0.40 14.14
CA TRP A 34 -11.90 -0.80 14.86
C TRP A 34 -10.96 -1.13 16.03
N ARG A 35 -9.65 -0.99 15.84
CA ARG A 35 -8.65 -1.45 16.82
C ARG A 35 -8.20 -0.39 17.81
N LEU A 36 -8.01 0.86 17.38
CA LEU A 36 -7.40 1.89 18.20
C LEU A 36 -8.43 2.60 19.10
N PRO A 37 -8.00 3.15 20.25
CA PRO A 37 -8.87 3.98 21.08
C PRO A 37 -9.39 5.19 20.30
N ARG A 38 -10.67 5.58 20.51
CA ARG A 38 -11.26 6.74 19.82
C ARG A 38 -10.57 8.07 20.14
N SER A 39 -9.81 8.15 21.23
CA SER A 39 -8.99 9.31 21.57
C SER A 39 -7.71 9.40 20.72
N ALA A 40 -7.28 8.32 20.07
CA ALA A 40 -6.05 8.23 19.28
C ALA A 40 -6.25 8.64 17.81
N TRP A 41 -7.03 9.69 17.56
CA TRP A 41 -7.31 10.19 16.20
C TRP A 41 -6.05 10.46 15.35
N PRO A 42 -4.95 11.01 15.89
CA PRO A 42 -3.73 11.18 15.11
C PRO A 42 -3.15 9.87 14.60
N ASP A 43 -3.22 8.80 15.40
CA ASP A 43 -2.71 7.47 15.03
C ASP A 43 -3.62 6.83 13.98
N ILE A 44 -4.95 6.99 14.13
CA ILE A 44 -5.95 6.53 13.15
C ILE A 44 -5.75 7.23 11.80
N ALA A 45 -5.62 8.55 11.80
CA ALA A 45 -5.40 9.34 10.60
C ALA A 45 -4.06 8.98 9.94
N ALA A 46 -3.00 8.81 10.72
CA ALA A 46 -1.70 8.40 10.21
C ALA A 46 -1.75 7.03 9.53
N VAL A 47 -2.41 6.05 10.12
CA VAL A 47 -2.58 4.71 9.51
C VAL A 47 -3.25 4.82 8.15
N ALA A 48 -4.34 5.57 8.03
CA ALA A 48 -5.06 5.74 6.77
C ALA A 48 -4.22 6.47 5.71
N VAL A 49 -3.68 7.64 6.07
CA VAL A 49 -2.96 8.53 5.14
C VAL A 49 -1.65 7.89 4.69
N LEU A 50 -0.85 7.36 5.61
CA LEU A 50 0.44 6.77 5.26
C LEU A 50 0.28 5.49 4.45
N SER A 51 -0.76 4.68 4.70
CA SER A 51 -1.02 3.49 3.87
C SER A 51 -1.40 3.88 2.44
N ALA A 52 -2.31 4.84 2.26
CA ALA A 52 -2.67 5.35 0.94
C ALA A 52 -1.48 5.99 0.22
N ALA A 53 -0.73 6.86 0.91
CA ALA A 53 0.43 7.54 0.36
C ALA A 53 1.53 6.56 -0.05
N SER A 54 1.78 5.51 0.74
CA SER A 54 2.76 4.47 0.40
C SER A 54 2.45 3.81 -0.94
N VAL A 55 1.20 3.37 -1.11
CA VAL A 55 0.75 2.73 -2.36
C VAL A 55 0.83 3.72 -3.52
N TYR A 56 0.28 4.92 -3.36
CA TYR A 56 0.27 5.91 -4.43
C TYR A 56 1.69 6.30 -4.88
N LEU A 57 2.57 6.65 -3.93
CA LEU A 57 3.93 7.09 -4.23
C LEU A 57 4.75 5.96 -4.84
N TRP A 58 4.68 4.74 -4.29
CA TRP A 58 5.40 3.61 -4.86
C TRP A 58 4.88 3.28 -6.27
N ARG A 59 3.58 3.08 -6.42
CA ARG A 59 2.99 2.69 -7.69
C ARG A 59 3.17 3.74 -8.78
N THR A 60 3.13 5.03 -8.46
CA THR A 60 3.41 6.07 -9.46
C THR A 60 4.89 6.15 -9.83
N SER A 61 5.81 5.94 -8.88
CA SER A 61 7.25 6.01 -9.13
C SER A 61 7.81 4.78 -9.86
N ALA A 62 7.22 3.60 -9.63
CA ALA A 62 7.67 2.33 -10.18
C ALA A 62 6.76 1.80 -11.32
N ASN A 63 5.95 2.67 -11.94
CA ASN A 63 4.99 2.28 -12.97
C ASN A 63 5.65 2.03 -14.33
N MET A 64 6.30 0.89 -14.50
CA MET A 64 6.95 0.51 -15.76
C MET A 64 6.73 -0.96 -16.07
N THR A 65 6.60 -1.30 -17.35
CA THR A 65 6.30 -2.66 -17.81
C THR A 65 7.22 -3.73 -17.20
N PRO A 66 8.56 -3.56 -17.14
CA PRO A 66 9.41 -4.60 -16.55
C PRO A 66 9.14 -4.88 -15.07
N LEU A 67 8.65 -3.91 -14.29
CA LEU A 67 8.33 -4.09 -12.87
C LEU A 67 6.89 -4.56 -12.64
N ASN A 68 6.01 -4.39 -13.63
CA ASN A 68 4.62 -4.85 -13.54
C ASN A 68 4.47 -6.30 -14.04
N GLU A 69 5.36 -6.73 -14.94
CA GLU A 69 5.36 -8.08 -15.52
C GLU A 69 6.45 -9.01 -14.93
N ASP A 70 7.26 -8.52 -13.98
CA ASP A 70 8.28 -9.37 -13.35
C ASP A 70 7.69 -10.36 -12.33
N GLY A 71 8.54 -11.27 -11.87
CA GLY A 71 8.22 -12.16 -10.77
C GLY A 71 7.39 -13.38 -11.15
N LEU A 72 6.49 -13.77 -10.25
CA LEU A 72 5.62 -14.93 -10.41
C LEU A 72 4.32 -14.51 -11.11
N PRO A 73 3.69 -15.36 -11.93
CA PRO A 73 2.40 -15.03 -12.53
C PRO A 73 1.37 -14.60 -11.45
N GLY A 74 0.87 -13.36 -11.57
CA GLY A 74 -0.04 -12.74 -10.61
C GLY A 74 0.61 -12.08 -9.38
N PHE A 75 1.94 -11.98 -9.36
CA PHE A 75 2.71 -11.36 -8.27
C PHE A 75 3.99 -10.71 -8.79
N SER A 76 3.90 -9.42 -9.12
CA SER A 76 5.05 -8.60 -9.49
C SER A 76 5.84 -8.11 -8.29
N ALA A 77 7.13 -7.80 -8.48
CA ALA A 77 7.94 -7.16 -7.45
C ALA A 77 7.32 -5.82 -7.01
N ASN A 78 6.61 -5.15 -7.91
CA ASN A 78 5.90 -3.91 -7.62
C ASN A 78 4.74 -4.13 -6.63
N ASP A 79 4.03 -5.26 -6.74
CA ASP A 79 2.93 -5.64 -5.83
C ASP A 79 3.44 -5.97 -4.42
N TRP A 80 4.62 -6.58 -4.34
CA TRP A 80 5.26 -6.91 -3.05
C TRP A 80 5.88 -5.69 -2.38
N ALA A 81 6.44 -4.75 -3.13
CA ALA A 81 7.16 -3.62 -2.56
C ALA A 81 6.22 -2.54 -1.96
N ALA A 82 5.04 -2.30 -2.55
CA ALA A 82 4.06 -1.36 -2.02
C ALA A 82 3.64 -1.62 -0.55
N PRO A 83 3.27 -2.84 -0.13
CA PRO A 83 2.95 -3.15 1.26
C PRO A 83 4.18 -3.12 2.19
N VAL A 84 5.38 -3.44 1.67
CA VAL A 84 6.62 -3.26 2.44
C VAL A 84 6.83 -1.79 2.79
N LEU A 85 6.64 -0.89 1.82
CA LEU A 85 6.75 0.56 2.06
C LEU A 85 5.68 1.04 3.06
N THR A 86 4.47 0.49 2.97
CA THR A 86 3.40 0.72 3.96
C THR A 86 3.86 0.36 5.36
N TYR A 87 4.44 -0.84 5.54
CA TYR A 87 4.96 -1.26 6.84
C TYR A 87 6.08 -0.35 7.36
N VAL A 88 6.99 0.07 6.47
CA VAL A 88 8.11 0.97 6.80
C VAL A 88 7.59 2.33 7.26
N PHE A 89 6.73 3.00 6.50
CA PHE A 89 6.22 4.34 6.88
C PHE A 89 5.42 4.32 8.17
N LEU A 90 4.60 3.29 8.40
CA LEU A 90 3.89 3.13 9.67
C LEU A 90 4.83 2.81 10.84
N SER A 91 5.97 2.16 10.58
CA SER A 91 7.01 1.97 11.61
C SER A 91 7.72 3.27 11.94
N LEU A 92 8.17 4.02 10.93
CA LEU A 92 8.78 5.33 11.11
C LEU A 92 7.86 6.31 11.87
N TYR A 93 6.56 6.30 11.55
CA TYR A 93 5.59 7.10 12.30
C TYR A 93 5.59 6.74 13.80
N ALA A 94 5.53 5.45 14.13
CA ALA A 94 5.49 5.00 15.52
C ALA A 94 6.79 5.30 16.29
N ASP A 95 7.92 5.32 15.59
CA ASP A 95 9.22 5.65 16.16
C ASP A 95 9.38 7.16 16.42
N VAL A 96 8.79 8.01 15.56
CA VAL A 96 8.79 9.48 15.73
C VAL A 96 7.72 9.95 16.71
N ARG A 97 6.59 9.25 16.78
CA ARG A 97 5.47 9.56 17.65
C ARG A 97 4.96 8.27 18.30
N ILE A 98 5.25 8.11 19.58
CA ILE A 98 4.82 6.95 20.37
C ILE A 98 3.27 6.85 20.30
N PRO A 99 2.71 5.76 19.75
CA PRO A 99 1.27 5.57 19.67
C PRO A 99 0.64 5.47 21.05
N ALA A 100 -0.64 5.87 21.16
CA ALA A 100 -1.36 5.84 22.44
C ALA A 100 -1.48 4.42 23.03
N ASP A 101 -1.57 3.41 22.17
CA ASP A 101 -1.48 1.98 22.51
C ASP A 101 -0.52 1.28 21.54
N PRO A 102 0.76 1.11 21.91
CA PRO A 102 1.78 0.55 21.02
C PRO A 102 1.47 -0.86 20.54
N ARG A 103 0.84 -1.69 21.38
CA ARG A 103 0.51 -3.08 21.04
C ARG A 103 -0.59 -3.13 19.99
N ARG A 104 -1.68 -2.38 20.20
CA ARG A 104 -2.76 -2.32 19.23
C ARG A 104 -2.31 -1.63 17.95
N TYR A 105 -1.47 -0.61 18.04
CA TYR A 105 -0.88 0.04 16.87
C TYR A 105 -0.05 -0.95 16.03
N ALA A 106 0.82 -1.76 16.65
CA ALA A 106 1.60 -2.76 15.93
C ALA A 106 0.71 -3.79 15.19
N GLN A 107 -0.40 -4.20 15.80
CA GLN A 107 -1.39 -5.07 15.15
C GLN A 107 -2.11 -4.37 14.00
N THR A 108 -2.53 -3.11 14.20
CA THR A 108 -3.15 -2.28 13.16
C THR A 108 -2.21 -2.09 11.98
N ARG A 109 -0.92 -1.82 12.23
CA ARG A 109 0.13 -1.72 11.20
C ARG A 109 0.22 -3.01 10.39
N ALA A 110 0.33 -4.16 11.05
CA ALA A 110 0.40 -5.46 10.37
C ALA A 110 -0.85 -5.71 9.49
N LEU A 111 -2.04 -5.41 9.99
CA LEU A 111 -3.28 -5.56 9.23
C LEU A 111 -3.39 -4.58 8.06
N ALA A 112 -2.97 -3.33 8.23
CA ALA A 112 -2.92 -2.35 7.14
C ALA A 112 -1.94 -2.77 6.04
N THR A 113 -0.78 -3.34 6.42
CA THR A 113 0.17 -3.94 5.47
C THR A 113 -0.45 -5.12 4.72
N LEU A 114 -1.18 -6.01 5.39
CA LEU A 114 -1.87 -7.13 4.74
C LEU A 114 -3.00 -6.65 3.81
N ALA A 115 -3.75 -5.62 4.21
CA ALA A 115 -4.77 -5.01 3.36
C ALA A 115 -4.13 -4.35 2.13
N SER A 116 -3.01 -3.64 2.30
CA SER A 116 -2.22 -3.06 1.22
C SER A 116 -1.74 -4.14 0.25
N LEU A 117 -1.21 -5.27 0.75
CA LEU A 117 -0.79 -6.40 -0.08
C LEU A 117 -1.97 -6.95 -0.89
N ALA A 118 -3.10 -7.24 -0.23
CA ALA A 118 -4.28 -7.78 -0.88
C ALA A 118 -4.81 -6.85 -1.98
N VAL A 119 -4.91 -5.54 -1.71
CA VAL A 119 -5.33 -4.57 -2.73
C VAL A 119 -4.36 -4.56 -3.89
N ASN A 120 -3.06 -4.45 -3.61
CA ASN A 120 -2.04 -4.36 -4.65
C ASN A 120 -2.05 -5.58 -5.57
N VAL A 121 -2.05 -6.80 -5.03
CA VAL A 121 -2.05 -8.05 -5.81
C VAL A 121 -3.36 -8.29 -6.59
N ILE A 122 -4.50 -7.86 -6.05
CA ILE A 122 -5.80 -8.12 -6.70
C ILE A 122 -6.11 -7.10 -7.80
N THR A 123 -5.66 -5.86 -7.64
CA THR A 123 -6.15 -4.75 -8.44
C THR A 123 -5.15 -4.18 -9.43
N ILE A 124 -3.86 -4.42 -9.23
CA ILE A 124 -2.77 -3.97 -10.09
C ILE A 124 -1.98 -5.21 -10.49
#